data_AF-A0A846XPN1-F1
#
_entry.id   AF-A0A846XPN1-F1
#
_cell.length_a   1.000
_cell.length_b   1.000
_cell.length_c   1.000
_cell.angle_alpha   90.00
_cell.angle_beta   90.00
_cell.angle_gamma   90.00
#
_symmetry.space_group_name_H-M   'P 1'
#
loop_
_entity.id
_entity.type
_entity.pdbx_description
1 polymer ?
#
loop_
_entity_poly.entity_id
_entity_poly.type
_entity_poly.pdbx_seq_one_letter_code
_entity_poly.pdbx_strand_id
1 'polypeptide(L)'
;MTIAVVETEWAQWHSRYTNLLHSGHREHDPIAQHDLGEAPEQLPGLPGTWWVVGGRVFIAAKPGDRLDHDGDRIAGIEIIDPVDGAPGLILRHENRALEVLRKGERTTIRVHAPIVVRTT
;
A
#
# COMPACT_ATOMS: atom_id res chain seq x y z
N MET A 1 29.17 13.94 16.89
CA MET A 1 28.94 12.53 16.52
C MET A 1 27.43 12.33 16.45
N THR A 2 26.96 11.78 15.34
CA THR A 2 25.67 12.03 14.66
C THR A 2 24.46 11.35 15.32
N ILE A 3 23.49 12.12 15.83
CA ILE A 3 22.15 11.63 16.23
C ILE A 3 21.01 12.48 15.61
N ALA A 4 21.30 13.59 14.91
CA ALA A 4 20.25 14.54 14.51
C ALA A 4 19.48 14.20 13.21
N VAL A 5 19.94 13.24 12.41
CA VAL A 5 19.31 12.93 11.09
C VAL A 5 18.08 12.03 11.24
N VAL A 6 18.06 11.12 12.22
CA VAL A 6 16.99 10.12 12.40
C VAL A 6 15.69 10.75 12.91
N GLU A 7 15.76 11.80 13.73
CA GLU A 7 14.57 12.45 14.30
C GLU A 7 13.76 13.24 13.26
N THR A 8 14.41 13.76 12.21
CA THR A 8 13.75 14.63 11.23
C THR A 8 12.94 13.83 10.21
N GLU A 9 13.47 12.71 9.72
CA GLU A 9 12.75 11.82 8.81
C GLU A 9 11.58 11.13 9.54
N TRP A 10 11.80 10.70 10.78
CA TRP A 10 10.75 10.15 11.63
C TRP A 10 9.65 11.16 11.92
N ALA A 11 9.97 12.41 12.27
CA ALA A 11 8.96 13.44 12.54
C ALA A 11 8.16 13.85 11.29
N GLN A 12 8.80 13.91 10.12
CA GLN A 12 8.12 14.21 8.85
C GLN A 12 7.24 13.04 8.38
N TRP A 13 7.72 11.81 8.58
CA TRP A 13 6.91 10.59 8.39
C TRP A 13 5.74 10.57 9.36
N HIS A 14 5.97 10.82 10.65
CA HIS A 14 4.97 10.79 11.70
C HIS A 14 3.93 11.90 11.53
N SER A 15 4.31 13.09 11.04
CA SER A 15 3.37 14.18 10.76
C SER A 15 2.49 13.88 9.54
N ARG A 16 3.05 13.33 8.46
CA ARG A 16 2.26 12.84 7.31
C ARG A 16 1.30 11.73 7.74
N TYR A 17 1.78 10.79 8.55
CA TYR A 17 1.00 9.69 9.10
C TYR A 17 -0.10 10.17 10.07
N THR A 18 0.22 11.12 10.95
CA THR A 18 -0.74 11.71 11.90
C THR A 18 -1.82 12.51 11.17
N ASN A 19 -1.48 13.20 10.08
CA ASN A 19 -2.45 13.89 9.21
C ASN A 19 -3.34 12.90 8.44
N LEU A 20 -2.80 11.74 8.05
CA LEU A 20 -3.58 10.62 7.48
C LEU A 20 -4.54 9.99 8.51
N LEU A 21 -4.19 9.94 9.79
CA LEU A 21 -5.03 9.37 10.86
C LEU A 21 -6.03 10.38 11.47
N HIS A 22 -5.70 11.67 11.53
CA HIS A 22 -6.57 12.70 12.13
C HIS A 22 -7.66 13.23 11.18
N SER A 23 -7.67 12.80 9.92
CA SER A 23 -8.70 13.17 8.93
C SER A 23 -10.00 12.35 9.02
N GLY A 24 -10.23 11.64 10.15
CA GLY A 24 -11.55 11.13 10.52
C GLY A 24 -11.73 9.62 10.36
N HIS A 25 -11.43 8.87 11.41
CA HIS A 25 -11.79 7.46 11.50
C HIS A 25 -13.31 7.28 11.62
N ARG A 26 -13.96 6.95 10.48
CA ARG A 26 -15.02 5.93 10.36
C ARG A 26 -15.40 5.56 8.90
N GLU A 27 -14.81 6.19 7.87
CA GLU A 27 -15.12 5.94 6.44
C GLU A 27 -14.11 5.02 5.70
N HIS A 28 -13.10 4.47 6.38
CA HIS A 28 -11.94 3.77 5.77
C HIS A 28 -11.66 2.37 6.33
N ASP A 29 -12.68 1.60 6.69
CA ASP A 29 -12.46 0.18 6.94
C ASP A 29 -12.20 -0.55 5.62
N PRO A 30 -11.26 -1.51 5.60
CA PRO A 30 -11.02 -2.31 4.40
C PRO A 30 -12.29 -3.10 4.04
N ILE A 31 -12.73 -2.95 2.80
CA ILE A 31 -13.92 -3.64 2.26
C ILE A 31 -13.60 -5.03 1.72
N ALA A 32 -12.32 -5.32 1.48
CA ALA A 32 -11.82 -6.64 1.12
C ALA A 32 -10.37 -6.82 1.60
N GLN A 33 -9.96 -8.08 1.72
CA GLN A 33 -8.61 -8.45 2.11
C GLN A 33 -8.15 -9.68 1.34
N HIS A 34 -6.89 -9.69 0.93
CA HIS A 34 -6.22 -10.82 0.29
C HIS A 34 -4.89 -11.10 0.98
N ASP A 35 -4.62 -12.36 1.29
CA ASP A 35 -3.28 -12.76 1.72
C ASP A 35 -2.46 -13.17 0.50
N LEU A 36 -1.20 -12.77 0.49
CA LEU A 36 -0.30 -13.10 -0.60
C LEU A 36 0.46 -14.39 -0.29
N GLY A 37 0.52 -15.25 -1.31
CA GLY A 37 1.41 -16.40 -1.34
C GLY A 37 2.66 -16.13 -2.18
N GLU A 38 3.52 -17.14 -2.24
CA GLU A 38 4.74 -17.10 -3.07
C GLU A 38 4.46 -17.33 -4.56
N ALA A 39 3.31 -17.93 -4.89
CA ALA A 39 2.90 -18.15 -6.26
C ALA A 39 2.29 -16.86 -6.87
N PRO A 40 2.68 -16.46 -8.09
CA PRO A 40 2.04 -15.37 -8.82
C PRO A 40 0.54 -15.61 -9.01
N GLU A 41 -0.29 -14.71 -8.50
CA GLU A 41 -1.75 -14.84 -8.55
C GLU A 41 -2.44 -13.52 -8.95
N GLN A 42 -3.52 -13.64 -9.71
CA GLN A 42 -4.48 -12.55 -9.91
C GLN A 42 -5.52 -12.59 -8.81
N LEU A 43 -5.63 -11.52 -8.05
CA LEU A 43 -6.52 -11.46 -6.90
C LEU A 43 -7.87 -10.86 -7.29
N PRO A 44 -9.00 -11.39 -6.78
CA PRO A 44 -10.32 -10.88 -7.12
C PRO A 44 -10.46 -9.37 -6.87
N GLY A 45 -10.76 -8.62 -7.93
CA GLY A 45 -10.98 -7.16 -7.84
C GLY A 45 -9.71 -6.32 -7.75
N LEU A 46 -8.52 -6.92 -7.87
CA LEU A 46 -7.25 -6.21 -7.95
C LEU A 46 -6.64 -6.27 -9.36
N PRO A 47 -6.04 -5.17 -9.84
CA PRO A 47 -5.28 -5.16 -11.08
C PRO A 47 -3.99 -5.98 -10.95
N GLY A 48 -3.45 -6.45 -12.08
CA GLY A 48 -2.14 -7.07 -12.13
C GLY A 48 -2.06 -8.47 -11.49
N THR A 49 -0.83 -8.91 -11.24
CA THR A 49 -0.49 -10.20 -10.62
C THR A 49 0.44 -9.96 -9.45
N TRP A 50 0.20 -10.65 -8.34
CA TRP A 50 0.83 -10.38 -7.04
C TRP A 50 1.46 -11.65 -6.47
N TRP A 51 2.61 -11.51 -5.83
CA TRP A 51 3.24 -12.58 -5.05
C TRP A 51 4.25 -12.02 -4.05
N VAL A 52 4.70 -12.88 -3.13
CA VAL A 52 5.72 -12.56 -2.12
C VAL A 52 6.98 -13.39 -2.35
N VAL A 53 8.16 -12.79 -2.20
CA VAL A 53 9.43 -13.51 -2.11
C VAL A 53 10.28 -12.91 -0.99
N GLY A 54 10.56 -13.70 0.05
CA GLY A 54 11.32 -13.24 1.21
C GLY A 54 10.69 -12.01 1.87
N GLY A 55 9.36 -12.01 1.96
CA GLY A 55 8.55 -10.91 2.48
C GLY A 55 8.31 -9.74 1.52
N ARG A 56 9.16 -9.55 0.50
CA ARG A 56 8.97 -8.48 -0.49
C ARG A 56 7.81 -8.83 -1.41
N VAL A 57 6.99 -7.83 -1.74
CA VAL A 57 5.85 -8.00 -2.63
C VAL A 57 6.25 -7.61 -4.03
N PHE A 58 5.96 -8.50 -4.96
CA PHE A 58 6.16 -8.30 -6.37
C PHE A 58 4.81 -8.09 -7.04
N ILE A 59 4.78 -7.13 -7.96
CA ILE A 59 3.57 -6.70 -8.63
C ILE A 59 3.87 -6.63 -10.12
N ALA A 60 3.30 -7.51 -10.91
CA ALA A 60 3.32 -7.39 -12.36
C ALA A 60 2.05 -6.70 -12.83
N ALA A 61 2.18 -5.50 -13.42
CA ALA A 61 1.05 -4.75 -13.95
C ALA A 61 1.41 -4.05 -15.28
N LYS A 62 0.40 -3.80 -16.09
CA LYS A 62 0.50 -3.01 -17.33
C LYS A 62 0.11 -1.56 -17.04
N PRO A 63 0.58 -0.58 -17.84
CA PRO A 63 0.13 0.81 -17.71
C PRO A 63 -1.40 0.98 -17.74
N GLY A 64 -2.11 0.13 -18.49
CA GLY A 64 -3.58 0.14 -18.58
C GLY A 64 -4.30 -0.37 -17.32
N ASP A 65 -3.59 -1.04 -16.42
CA ASP A 65 -4.14 -1.53 -15.15
C ASP A 65 -4.30 -0.41 -14.11
N ARG A 66 -3.77 0.78 -14.40
CA ARG A 66 -3.99 2.01 -13.64
C ARG A 66 -3.65 1.90 -12.15
N LEU A 67 -2.58 1.15 -11.88
CA LEU A 67 -1.99 0.96 -10.57
C LEU A 67 -0.76 1.85 -10.40
N ASP A 68 -0.76 2.69 -9.38
CA ASP A 68 0.30 3.65 -9.08
C ASP A 68 0.90 3.37 -7.70
N HIS A 69 2.23 3.47 -7.58
CA HIS A 69 2.96 3.41 -6.31
C HIS A 69 3.83 4.67 -6.19
N ASP A 70 3.74 5.38 -5.06
CA ASP A 70 4.41 6.68 -4.85
C ASP A 70 4.15 7.73 -5.95
N GLY A 71 3.03 7.61 -6.66
CA GLY A 71 2.62 8.51 -7.74
C GLY A 71 3.07 8.08 -9.14
N ASP A 72 3.90 7.05 -9.25
CA ASP A 72 4.39 6.51 -10.52
C ASP A 72 3.53 5.33 -10.98
N ARG A 73 3.18 5.34 -12.27
CA ARG A 73 2.43 4.25 -12.92
C ARG A 73 3.29 3.00 -13.02
N ILE A 74 2.82 1.90 -12.44
CA ILE A 74 3.48 0.60 -12.59
C ILE A 74 3.34 0.11 -14.03
N ALA A 75 4.48 -0.22 -14.64
CA ALA A 75 4.59 -0.70 -16.01
C ALA A 75 5.66 -1.79 -16.10
N GLY A 76 5.28 -3.05 -15.90
CA GLY A 76 6.19 -4.17 -15.75
C GLY A 76 6.12 -4.74 -14.34
N ILE A 77 7.28 -5.00 -13.74
CA ILE A 77 7.39 -5.53 -12.37
C ILE A 77 7.82 -4.42 -11.42
N GLU A 78 7.00 -4.15 -10.41
CA GLU A 78 7.33 -3.33 -9.26
C GLU A 78 7.62 -4.24 -8.05
N ILE A 79 8.58 -3.85 -7.22
CA ILE A 79 8.92 -4.57 -5.98
C ILE A 79 8.79 -3.59 -4.83
N ILE A 80 7.93 -3.91 -3.87
CA ILE A 80 7.74 -3.11 -2.66
C ILE A 80 8.13 -3.94 -1.42
N ASP A 81 8.65 -3.27 -0.40
CA ASP A 81 9.14 -3.93 0.82
C ASP A 81 8.36 -3.44 2.05
N PRO A 82 7.18 -4.02 2.34
CA PRO A 82 6.44 -3.67 3.53
C PRO A 82 7.21 -4.10 4.77
N VAL A 83 7.50 -3.14 5.65
CA VAL A 83 8.22 -3.38 6.90
C VAL A 83 7.30 -4.07 7.91
N ASP A 84 7.79 -5.14 8.54
CA ASP A 84 7.00 -5.89 9.52
C ASP A 84 6.58 -5.01 10.72
N GLY A 85 5.29 -5.05 11.05
CA GLY A 85 4.71 -4.28 12.15
C GLY A 85 4.65 -2.77 11.91
N ALA A 86 5.17 -2.28 10.78
CA ALA A 86 5.00 -0.90 10.36
C ALA A 86 3.62 -0.70 9.68
N PRO A 87 3.17 0.55 9.52
CA PRO A 87 2.02 0.84 8.68
C PRO A 87 2.19 0.31 7.26
N GLY A 88 1.08 -0.07 6.62
CA GLY A 88 1.12 -0.59 5.26
C GLY A 88 1.54 0.45 4.22
N LEU A 89 2.17 -0.03 3.15
CA LEU A 89 2.47 0.76 1.96
C LEU A 89 1.20 0.94 1.14
N ILE A 90 0.99 2.14 0.59
CA ILE A 90 -0.23 2.47 -0.15
C ILE A 90 0.04 2.49 -1.64
N LEU A 91 -0.70 1.68 -2.38
CA LEU A 91 -0.85 1.81 -3.83
C LEU A 91 -2.20 2.46 -4.15
N ARG A 92 -2.25 3.19 -5.25
CA ARG A 92 -3.48 3.76 -5.77
C ARG A 92 -3.94 3.00 -7.00
N HIS A 93 -5.20 2.61 -7.00
CA HIS A 93 -5.86 2.06 -8.17
C HIS A 93 -7.16 2.84 -8.40
N GLU A 94 -7.18 3.66 -9.45
CA GLU A 94 -8.27 4.60 -9.72
C GLU A 94 -8.54 5.53 -8.51
N ASN A 95 -9.74 5.44 -7.93
CA ASN A 95 -10.19 6.17 -6.77
C ASN A 95 -10.10 5.37 -5.47
N ARG A 96 -9.40 4.22 -5.47
CA ARG A 96 -9.23 3.35 -4.31
C ARG A 96 -7.78 3.30 -3.86
N ALA A 97 -7.60 3.11 -2.55
CA ALA A 97 -6.32 2.79 -1.95
C ALA A 97 -6.21 1.27 -1.72
N LEU A 98 -5.05 0.71 -2.03
CA LEU A 98 -4.67 -0.65 -1.68
C LEU A 98 -3.54 -0.54 -0.66
N GLU A 99 -3.75 -1.06 0.55
CA GLU A 99 -2.74 -1.07 1.60
C GLU A 99 -2.06 -2.44 1.65
N VAL A 100 -0.74 -2.47 1.52
CA VAL A 100 0.09 -3.68 1.60
C VAL A 100 0.86 -3.67 2.89
N LEU A 101 0.60 -4.62 3.77
CA LEU A 101 1.20 -4.69 5.10
C LEU A 101 1.78 -6.08 5.38
N ARG A 102 2.82 -6.11 6.21
CA ARG A 102 3.44 -7.35 6.70
C ARG A 102 3.22 -7.49 8.20
N LYS A 103 2.87 -8.71 8.61
CA LYS A 103 2.80 -9.13 10.01
C LYS A 103 3.43 -10.52 10.16
N GLY A 104 4.68 -10.56 10.63
CA GLY A 104 5.53 -11.76 10.59
C GLY A 104 5.67 -12.27 9.15
N GLU A 105 5.45 -13.56 8.95
CA GLU A 105 5.52 -14.20 7.63
C GLU A 105 4.31 -13.89 6.72
N ARG A 106 3.26 -13.25 7.25
CA ARG A 106 2.05 -12.96 6.49
C ARG A 106 2.14 -11.60 5.85
N THR A 107 1.92 -11.54 4.54
CA THR A 107 1.73 -10.30 3.82
C THR A 107 0.32 -10.23 3.27
N THR A 108 -0.33 -9.08 3.45
CA THR A 108 -1.75 -8.91 3.19
C THR A 108 -2.00 -7.62 2.42
N ILE A 109 -2.88 -7.69 1.43
CA ILE A 109 -3.45 -6.53 0.75
C ILE A 109 -4.83 -6.25 1.33
N ARG A 110 -5.03 -5.02 1.79
CA ARG A 110 -6.33 -4.48 2.20
C ARG A 110 -6.85 -3.52 1.14
N VAL A 111 -8.09 -3.72 0.73
CA VAL A 111 -8.74 -2.87 -0.27
C VAL A 111 -9.64 -1.90 0.46
N HIS A 112 -9.39 -0.61 0.26
CA HIS A 112 -10.19 0.44 0.88
C HIS A 112 -11.35 0.85 -0.02
N ALA A 113 -12.43 1.32 0.60
CA ALA A 113 -13.54 1.90 -0.13
C ALA A 113 -13.07 3.08 -1.00
N PRO A 114 -13.71 3.32 -2.16
CA PRO A 114 -13.35 4.45 -3.00
C PRO A 114 -13.53 5.78 -2.27
N ILE A 115 -12.60 6.70 -2.48
CA ILE A 115 -12.73 8.07 -1.99
C ILE A 115 -13.75 8.78 -2.88
N VAL A 116 -14.93 9.09 -2.32
CA VAL A 116 -15.91 9.94 -2.99
C VAL A 116 -15.56 11.38 -2.67
N VAL A 117 -15.00 12.10 -3.66
CA VAL A 117 -14.87 13.56 -3.55
C VAL A 117 -16.24 14.19 -3.73
N ARG A 118 -16.85 14.68 -2.64
CA ARG A 118 -18.07 15.47 -2.73
C ARG A 118 -17.71 16.85 -3.29
N THR A 119 -18.16 17.13 -4.52
CA THR A 119 -18.07 18.45 -5.12
C THR A 119 -19.21 19.30 -4.57
N THR A 120 -18.87 20.35 -3.82
CA THR A 120 -19.80 21.37 -3.33
C THR A 120 -19.99 22.46 -4.38
#